data_AF-A0A925T8Y2-F1
#
_entry.id   AF-A0A925T8Y2-F1
#
_cell.length_a   1.000
_cell.length_b   1.000
_cell.length_c   1.000
_cell.angle_alpha   90.00
_cell.angle_beta   90.00
_cell.angle_gamma   90.00
#
_symmetry.space_group_name_H-M   'P 1'
#
loop_
_entity.id
_entity.type
_entity.pdbx_description
1 polymer ?
#
loop_
_entity_poly.entity_id
_entity_poly.type
_entity_poly.pdbx_seq_one_letter_code
_entity_poly.pdbx_strand_id
1 'polypeptide(L)'
;MRKSLLLAWIVLLLSAPFFAFSQTRQITGTVNDENGAPLPSVSVVQKGTTNGTVTGESGTFVIAVSGANPVLLFSYSGRQTRELA
;
A
#
# COMPACT_ATOMS: atom_id res chain seq x y z
N MET A 1 43.44 21.34 2.68
CA MET A 1 42.20 21.50 3.49
C MET A 1 40.96 21.75 2.61
N ARG A 2 40.93 22.79 1.75
CA ARG A 2 39.76 23.12 0.89
C ARG A 2 39.27 22.00 -0.07
N LYS A 3 40.18 21.20 -0.64
CA LYS A 3 39.84 20.08 -1.55
C LYS A 3 39.20 18.87 -0.84
N SER A 4 39.58 18.63 0.42
CA SER A 4 39.00 17.56 1.25
C SER A 4 37.57 17.91 1.69
N LEU A 5 37.27 19.19 1.90
CA LEU A 5 35.91 19.68 2.14
C LEU A 5 35.00 19.52 0.90
N LEU A 6 35.52 19.78 -0.31
CA LEU A 6 34.78 19.56 -1.56
C LEU A 6 34.46 18.07 -1.79
N LEU A 7 35.41 17.17 -1.51
CA LEU A 7 35.18 15.72 -1.61
C LEU A 7 34.13 15.22 -0.61
N ALA A 8 34.13 15.74 0.62
CA ALA A 8 33.12 15.40 1.62
C ALA A 8 31.69 15.83 1.20
N TRP A 9 31.55 17.00 0.57
CA TRP A 9 30.28 17.47 0.04
C TRP A 9 29.75 16.63 -1.14
N ILE A 10 30.65 16.17 -2.01
CA ILE A 10 30.29 15.30 -3.15
C ILE A 10 29.82 13.93 -2.63
N VAL A 11 30.52 13.36 -1.64
CA VAL A 11 30.14 12.08 -1.03
C VAL A 11 28.79 12.17 -0.29
N LEU A 12 28.52 13.30 0.36
CA LEU A 12 27.22 13.58 1.00
C LEU A 12 26.07 13.68 -0.02
N LEU A 13 26.31 14.30 -1.18
CA LEU A 13 25.32 14.43 -2.26
C LEU A 13 25.03 13.10 -2.97
N LEU A 14 26.02 12.22 -3.10
CA LEU A 14 25.85 10.92 -3.77
C LEU A 14 25.18 9.85 -2.89
N SER A 15 25.14 10.02 -1.56
CA SER A 15 24.54 9.04 -0.65
C SER A 15 23.04 9.26 -0.37
N ALA A 16 22.49 10.43 -0.75
CA ALA A 16 21.10 10.81 -0.52
C ALA A 16 20.01 9.92 -1.19
N PRO A 17 20.19 9.32 -2.39
CA PRO A 17 19.08 8.66 -3.07
C PRO A 17 18.71 7.27 -2.52
N PHE A 18 19.39 6.76 -1.48
CA PHE A 18 19.06 5.44 -0.92
C PHE A 18 17.78 5.41 -0.08
N PHE A 19 17.32 6.55 0.45
CA PHE A 19 16.15 6.61 1.34
C PHE A 19 14.81 6.82 0.62
N ALA A 20 14.80 6.94 -0.71
CA ALA A 20 13.60 7.32 -1.46
C ALA A 20 12.65 6.16 -1.86
N PHE A 21 13.01 4.90 -1.58
CA PHE A 21 12.28 3.73 -2.11
C PHE A 21 11.19 3.14 -1.21
N SER A 22 10.85 3.75 -0.07
CA SER A 22 9.83 3.22 0.86
C SER A 22 8.70 4.22 1.18
N GLN A 23 8.06 4.79 0.16
CA GLN A 23 6.81 5.54 0.36
C GLN A 23 5.64 4.57 0.55
N THR A 24 5.34 4.29 1.82
CA THR A 24 4.08 3.65 2.20
C THR A 24 2.94 4.64 1.97
N ARG A 25 1.91 4.23 1.24
CA ARG A 25 0.70 5.01 0.97
C ARG A 25 -0.49 4.40 1.68
N GLN A 26 -1.33 5.22 2.27
CA GLN A 26 -2.56 4.76 2.91
C GLN A 26 -3.70 4.79 1.90
N ILE A 27 -4.37 3.65 1.72
CA ILE A 27 -5.58 3.51 0.90
C ILE A 27 -6.75 3.27 1.86
N THR A 28 -7.81 4.03 1.67
CA THR A 28 -9.09 3.86 2.37
C THR A 28 -10.21 3.68 1.36
N GLY A 29 -11.27 2.98 1.75
CA GLY A 29 -12.40 2.75 0.88
C GLY A 29 -13.54 2.01 1.58
N THR A 30 -14.58 1.73 0.82
CA THR A 30 -15.75 0.96 1.25
C THR A 30 -16.04 -0.11 0.22
N VAL A 31 -16.26 -1.34 0.68
CA VAL A 31 -16.65 -2.46 -0.18
C VAL A 31 -18.15 -2.64 -0.08
N ASN A 32 -18.83 -2.60 -1.22
CA ASN A 32 -20.27 -2.77 -1.33
C ASN A 32 -20.61 -3.98 -2.23
N ASP A 33 -21.82 -4.51 -2.10
CA ASP A 33 -22.38 -5.52 -3.00
C ASP A 33 -22.93 -4.88 -4.30
N GLU A 34 -23.49 -5.71 -5.18
CA GLU A 34 -24.07 -5.27 -6.46
C GLU A 34 -25.31 -4.37 -6.28
N ASN A 35 -25.95 -4.42 -5.11
CA ASN A 35 -27.09 -3.59 -4.76
C ASN A 35 -26.68 -2.29 -4.03
N GLY A 36 -25.37 -2.09 -3.80
CA GLY A 36 -24.83 -0.94 -3.08
C GLY A 36 -24.83 -1.08 -1.56
N ALA A 37 -25.17 -2.25 -1.01
CA ALA A 37 -25.13 -2.50 0.42
C ALA A 37 -23.68 -2.74 0.90
N PRO A 38 -23.25 -2.19 2.05
CA PRO A 38 -21.90 -2.39 2.57
C PRO A 38 -21.65 -3.86 2.92
N LEU A 39 -20.47 -4.36 2.57
CA LEU A 39 -20.03 -5.73 2.82
C LEU A 39 -19.01 -5.79 3.97
N PRO A 40 -19.42 -6.25 5.16
CA PRO A 40 -18.49 -6.48 6.27
C PRO A 40 -17.67 -7.75 6.06
N SER A 41 -16.55 -7.87 6.78
CA SER A 41 -15.72 -9.09 6.82
C SER A 41 -15.14 -9.52 5.45
N VAL A 42 -14.88 -8.57 4.56
CA VAL A 42 -14.13 -8.79 3.31
C VAL A 42 -12.64 -8.65 3.61
N SER A 43 -11.86 -9.64 3.24
CA SER A 43 -10.40 -9.58 3.29
C SER A 43 -9.87 -8.72 2.15
N VAL A 44 -9.03 -7.75 2.47
CA VAL A 44 -8.37 -6.83 1.54
C VAL A 44 -6.87 -7.04 1.67
N VAL A 45 -6.23 -7.59 0.65
CA VAL A 45 -4.80 -7.97 0.70
C VAL A 45 -4.05 -7.31 -0.45
N GLN A 46 -2.89 -6.74 -0.18
CA GLN A 46 -2.00 -6.28 -1.25
C GLN A 46 -1.38 -7.49 -1.98
N LYS A 47 -1.60 -7.57 -3.29
CA LYS A 47 -1.13 -8.68 -4.15
C LYS A 47 0.38 -8.89 -4.01
N GLY A 48 0.79 -10.15 -3.87
CA GLY A 48 2.19 -10.54 -3.72
C GLY A 48 2.79 -10.25 -2.34
N THR A 49 1.98 -9.85 -1.36
CA THR A 49 2.42 -9.59 0.01
C THR A 49 1.50 -10.28 1.01
N THR A 50 1.92 -10.36 2.27
CA THR A 50 1.07 -10.76 3.41
C THR A 50 0.38 -9.57 4.09
N ASN A 51 0.53 -8.38 3.53
CA ASN A 51 -0.08 -7.17 4.06
C ASN A 51 -1.56 -7.11 3.69
N GLY A 52 -2.42 -7.10 4.70
CA GLY A 52 -3.86 -7.11 4.51
C GLY A 52 -4.62 -6.54 5.69
N THR A 53 -5.90 -6.26 5.44
CA THR A 53 -6.86 -5.79 6.42
C THR A 53 -8.21 -6.46 6.17
N VAL A 54 -9.18 -6.23 7.04
CA VAL A 54 -10.55 -6.75 6.90
C VAL A 54 -11.53 -5.58 6.97
N THR A 55 -12.57 -5.59 6.14
CA THR A 55 -13.61 -4.55 6.21
C THR A 55 -14.38 -4.62 7.52
N GLY A 56 -14.66 -3.45 8.11
CA GLY A 56 -15.50 -3.31 9.29
C GLY A 56 -16.99 -3.51 9.00
N GLU A 57 -17.83 -3.32 10.01
CA GLU A 57 -19.29 -3.51 9.93
C GLU A 57 -19.96 -2.63 8.86
N SER A 58 -19.43 -1.44 8.62
CA SER A 58 -19.88 -0.51 7.57
C SER A 58 -19.23 -0.76 6.19
N GLY A 59 -18.52 -1.88 6.01
CA GLY A 59 -17.80 -2.20 4.77
C GLY A 59 -16.53 -1.37 4.54
N THR A 60 -16.16 -0.50 5.47
CA THR A 60 -14.98 0.37 5.36
C THR A 60 -13.68 -0.37 5.64
N PHE A 61 -12.60 0.00 4.95
CA PHE A 61 -11.26 -0.53 5.19
C PHE A 61 -10.20 0.56 5.10
N VAL A 62 -9.07 0.29 5.75
CA VAL A 62 -7.86 1.10 5.72
C VAL A 62 -6.66 0.16 5.60
N ILE A 63 -5.82 0.35 4.59
CA ILE A 63 -4.61 -0.45 4.38
C ILE A 63 -3.44 0.45 3.96
N ALA A 64 -2.28 0.21 4.55
CA ALA A 64 -1.04 0.90 4.19
C ALA A 64 -0.28 0.04 3.17
N VAL A 65 -0.13 0.49 1.93
CA VAL A 65 0.48 -0.27 0.82
C VAL A 65 1.82 0.31 0.40
N SER A 66 2.68 -0.55 -0.13
CA SER A 66 4.02 -0.20 -0.62
C SER A 66 4.17 -0.50 -2.10
N GLY A 67 5.09 0.19 -2.79
CA GLY A 67 5.39 -0.01 -4.22
C GLY A 67 4.72 1.04 -5.11
N ALA A 68 5.09 1.06 -6.41
CA ALA A 68 4.67 2.09 -7.35
C ALA A 68 3.22 1.96 -7.83
N ASN A 69 2.74 0.72 -8.04
CA ASN A 69 1.36 0.41 -8.48
C ASN A 69 0.80 -0.76 -7.65
N PRO A 70 0.35 -0.50 -6.41
CA PRO A 70 -0.15 -1.55 -5.53
C PRO A 70 -1.51 -2.06 -6.02
N VAL A 71 -1.65 -3.38 -6.16
CA VAL A 71 -2.91 -4.04 -6.53
C VAL A 71 -3.54 -4.63 -5.27
N LEU A 72 -4.84 -4.42 -5.08
CA LEU A 72 -5.60 -4.95 -3.94
C LEU A 72 -6.48 -6.13 -4.38
N LEU A 73 -6.38 -7.22 -3.62
CA LEU A 73 -7.19 -8.42 -3.77
C LEU A 73 -8.29 -8.39 -2.71
N PHE A 74 -9.54 -8.52 -3.16
CA PHE A 74 -10.70 -8.57 -2.29
C PHE A 74 -11.25 -9.99 -2.29
N SER A 75 -11.34 -10.61 -1.11
CA SER A 75 -11.94 -11.93 -0.94
C SER A 75 -12.96 -11.92 0.18
N TYR A 76 -14.09 -12.58 -0.05
CA TYR A 76 -15.17 -12.72 0.91
C TYR A 76 -15.43 -14.20 1.09
N SER A 77 -15.50 -14.66 2.34
CA SER A 77 -15.72 -16.08 2.63
C SER A 77 -17.03 -16.54 1.97
N GLY A 78 -16.92 -17.43 0.97
CA GLY A 78 -18.06 -17.94 0.21
C GLY A 78 -18.30 -17.32 -1.18
N ARG A 79 -17.48 -16.36 -1.65
CA ARG A 79 -17.53 -15.85 -3.04
C ARG A 79 -16.14 -15.84 -3.70
N GLN A 80 -16.12 -15.99 -5.03
CA GLN A 80 -14.87 -16.03 -5.81
C GLN A 80 -14.08 -14.71 -5.71
N THR A 81 -12.76 -14.81 -5.53
CA THR A 81 -11.82 -13.67 -5.46
C THR A 81 -11.95 -12.75 -6.69
N ARG A 82 -12.02 -11.43 -6.47
CA ARG A 82 -12.00 -10.40 -7.53
C ARG A 82 -10.73 -9.56 -7.41
N GLU A 83 -10.03 -9.39 -8.52
CA GLU A 83 -8.87 -8.48 -8.61
C GLU A 83 -9.34 -7.09 -9.06
N LEU A 84 -8.95 -6.04 -8.34
CA LEU A 84 -9.11 -4.64 -8.75
C LEU A 84 -7.72 -4.00 -8.82
N ALA A 85 -7.39 -3.42 -9.99
CA ALA A 85 -6.12 -2.77 -10.28
C ALA A 85 -6.22 -1.25 -10.15
#